data_AF-A0A8C9M0N6-F1
#
_entry.id   AF-A0A8C9M0N6-F1
#
_cell.length_a   1.000
_cell.length_b   1.000
_cell.length_c   1.000
_cell.angle_alpha   90.00
_cell.angle_beta   90.00
_cell.angle_gamma   90.00
#
_symmetry.space_group_name_H-M   'P 1'
#
loop_
_entity.id
_entity.type
_entity.pdbx_description
1 polymer ?
#
loop_
_entity_poly.entity_id
_entity_poly.type
_entity_poly.pdbx_seq_one_letter_code
_entity_poly.pdbx_strand_id
1 'polypeptide(L)'
;MRAPHCSVTTKAGDFPTPFISTSSSPVVPWGGSVKIQCQAIPDAYVTRLMMLKNSTYKKRDEKLGFWNTTPEFIIDHMDANKAGRYQCQYRIGLSRFRYSDTLELVVTGLYGKPSLSADRGPVLMRGENISVTCSSAHIPFDRFSLAKEGELCLPQHQSGEHRANFSLGPVDLNVSGSYRCYGWYNRSPYLWSFPSNALELVVTDSINRDCTMQNLIRMAVAGLVLVALLAILVENWHSHKALNKEASADVAEPSWSHQICQPGWTFAQTPSVCK
;
A
#
# COMPACT_ATOMS: atom_id res chain seq x y z
N MET A 1 -16.24 7.88 -7.34
CA MET A 1 -15.82 6.49 -7.09
C MET A 1 -16.74 5.93 -6.02
N ARG A 2 -17.54 4.92 -6.36
CA ARG A 2 -18.56 4.35 -5.46
C ARG A 2 -17.85 3.48 -4.44
N ALA A 3 -18.07 3.71 -3.14
CA ALA A 3 -17.58 2.81 -2.10
C ALA A 3 -18.09 1.38 -2.41
N PRO A 4 -17.30 0.32 -2.14
CA PRO A 4 -17.78 -1.04 -2.30
C PRO A 4 -18.95 -1.24 -1.33
N HIS A 5 -20.16 -1.26 -1.86
CA HIS A 5 -21.31 -1.81 -1.15
C HIS A 5 -21.03 -3.30 -1.01
N CYS A 6 -20.97 -3.80 0.21
CA CYS A 6 -21.11 -5.23 0.46
C CYS A 6 -22.54 -5.64 0.08
N SER A 7 -22.77 -5.90 -1.21
CA SER A 7 -23.92 -6.62 -1.69
C SER A 7 -23.63 -8.11 -1.52
N VAL A 8 -24.46 -8.80 -0.75
CA VAL A 8 -24.60 -10.25 -0.90
C VAL A 8 -25.21 -10.46 -2.29
N THR A 9 -24.38 -10.80 -3.29
CA THR A 9 -24.85 -11.03 -4.66
C THR A 9 -25.69 -12.32 -4.68
N THR A 10 -27.01 -12.19 -4.68
CA THR A 10 -27.92 -13.28 -5.08
C THR A 10 -28.30 -13.11 -6.55
N LYS A 11 -28.28 -14.22 -7.29
CA LYS A 11 -28.57 -14.27 -8.73
C LYS A 11 -29.94 -13.65 -9.02
N ALA A 12 -30.00 -12.84 -10.07
CA ALA A 12 -31.23 -12.26 -10.60
C ALA A 12 -32.18 -13.38 -11.08
N GLY A 13 -33.30 -13.54 -10.37
CA GLY A 13 -34.38 -14.45 -10.71
C GLY A 13 -35.26 -14.66 -9.49
N ASP A 14 -36.48 -14.12 -9.55
CA ASP A 14 -37.59 -14.25 -8.58
C ASP A 14 -37.58 -13.33 -7.35
N PHE A 15 -38.22 -12.16 -7.53
CA PHE A 15 -38.65 -11.16 -6.52
C PHE A 15 -37.52 -10.44 -5.77
N PRO A 16 -37.62 -9.13 -5.46
CA PRO A 16 -36.59 -8.46 -4.69
C PRO A 16 -36.59 -9.01 -3.25
N THR A 17 -35.64 -9.89 -2.95
CA THR A 17 -35.31 -10.28 -1.58
C THR A 17 -34.98 -9.01 -0.81
N PRO A 18 -35.67 -8.72 0.29
CA PRO A 18 -35.44 -7.46 1.00
C PRO A 18 -34.03 -7.42 1.60
N PHE A 19 -33.35 -6.30 1.42
CA PHE A 19 -31.98 -6.10 1.85
C PHE A 19 -31.90 -5.25 3.13
N ILE A 20 -30.89 -5.51 3.96
CA ILE A 20 -30.56 -4.75 5.17
C ILE A 20 -29.15 -4.18 5.03
N SER A 21 -28.96 -2.92 5.39
CA SER A 21 -27.66 -2.25 5.34
C SER A 21 -27.51 -1.20 6.43
N THR A 22 -26.33 -0.58 6.50
CA THR A 22 -26.05 0.56 7.38
C THR A 22 -25.63 1.77 6.55
N SER A 23 -25.95 2.97 7.04
CA SER A 23 -25.47 4.21 6.42
C SER A 23 -24.05 4.61 6.86
N SER A 24 -23.50 3.91 7.85
CA SER A 24 -22.16 4.11 8.42
C SER A 24 -21.54 2.76 8.78
N SER A 25 -20.27 2.75 9.21
CA SER A 25 -19.58 1.51 9.58
C SER A 25 -20.38 0.69 10.60
N PRO A 26 -20.48 -0.65 10.44
CA PRO A 26 -21.10 -1.54 11.42
C PRO A 26 -20.25 -1.75 12.69
N VAL A 27 -19.03 -1.19 12.70
CA VAL A 27 -18.11 -1.17 13.85
C VAL A 27 -18.37 0.10 14.66
N VAL A 28 -19.19 -0.01 15.71
CA VAL A 28 -19.73 1.14 16.43
C VAL A 28 -19.03 1.31 17.78
N PRO A 29 -18.44 2.47 18.10
CA PRO A 29 -17.90 2.73 19.43
C PRO A 29 -18.97 2.67 20.51
N TRP A 30 -18.60 2.28 21.73
CA TRP A 30 -19.47 2.40 22.90
C TRP A 30 -20.04 3.83 23.03
N GLY A 31 -21.35 3.93 23.28
CA GLY A 31 -22.09 5.19 23.32
C GLY A 31 -22.36 5.83 21.95
N GLY A 32 -21.75 5.33 20.88
CA GLY A 32 -21.96 5.79 19.51
C GLY A 32 -23.35 5.45 18.97
N SER A 33 -23.57 5.72 17.68
CA SER A 33 -24.85 5.45 17.03
C SER A 33 -24.65 4.99 15.59
N VAL A 34 -25.57 4.14 15.13
CA VAL A 34 -25.59 3.66 13.75
C VAL A 34 -27.02 3.65 13.23
N LYS A 35 -27.16 3.92 11.94
CA LYS A 35 -28.45 3.87 11.25
C LYS A 35 -28.49 2.64 10.36
N ILE A 36 -29.51 1.83 10.57
CA ILE A 36 -29.84 0.63 9.79
C ILE A 36 -30.92 0.99 8.78
N GLN A 37 -30.71 0.59 7.54
CA GLN A 37 -31.63 0.80 6.43
C GLN A 37 -32.22 -0.54 6.00
N CYS A 38 -33.54 -0.65 6.12
CA CYS A 38 -34.33 -1.78 5.65
C CYS A 38 -34.89 -1.41 4.28
N GLN A 39 -34.38 -1.99 3.19
CA GLN A 39 -34.77 -1.60 1.83
C GLN A 39 -36.29 -1.71 1.63
N ALA A 40 -36.90 -0.64 1.09
CA ALA A 40 -38.33 -0.53 0.95
C ALA A 40 -38.90 -1.63 0.04
N ILE A 41 -39.94 -2.31 0.55
CA ILE A 41 -40.85 -3.11 -0.26
C ILE A 41 -42.13 -2.29 -0.37
N PRO A 42 -42.53 -1.81 -1.57
CA PRO A 42 -43.65 -0.85 -1.70
C PRO A 42 -44.96 -1.30 -1.06
N ASP A 43 -45.26 -2.60 -1.13
CA ASP A 43 -46.50 -3.19 -0.61
C ASP A 43 -46.42 -3.53 0.89
N ALA A 44 -45.25 -3.36 1.52
CA ALA A 44 -45.11 -3.60 2.94
C ALA A 44 -45.65 -2.41 3.74
N TYR A 45 -46.65 -2.66 4.57
CA TYR A 45 -47.26 -1.65 5.44
C TYR A 45 -46.67 -1.68 6.86
N VAL A 46 -46.01 -2.78 7.26
CA VAL A 46 -45.26 -2.89 8.52
C VAL A 46 -43.84 -3.34 8.21
N THR A 47 -42.87 -2.58 8.75
CA THR A 47 -41.45 -2.95 8.76
C THR A 47 -40.97 -2.97 10.19
N ARG A 48 -40.36 -4.09 10.61
CA ARG A 48 -39.80 -4.28 11.95
C ARG A 48 -38.32 -4.53 11.87
N LEU A 49 -37.58 -3.92 12.79
CA LEU A 49 -36.22 -4.31 13.05
C LEU A 49 -36.23 -5.40 14.13
N MET A 50 -35.71 -6.57 13.79
CA MET A 50 -35.58 -7.71 14.69
C MET A 50 -34.12 -7.89 15.07
N MET A 51 -33.84 -8.20 16.35
CA MET A 51 -32.52 -8.62 16.81
C MET A 51 -32.57 -10.04 17.33
N LEU A 52 -31.56 -10.84 17.00
CA LEU A 52 -31.36 -12.14 17.63
C LEU A 52 -30.89 -12.02 19.08
N LYS A 53 -31.64 -12.59 20.01
CA LYS A 53 -31.30 -12.74 21.42
C LYS A 53 -31.65 -14.14 21.91
N ASN A 54 -30.70 -14.84 22.55
CA ASN A 54 -30.89 -16.19 23.10
C ASN A 54 -31.54 -17.13 22.08
N SER A 55 -30.99 -17.17 20.86
CA SER A 55 -31.50 -17.99 19.73
C SER A 55 -32.90 -17.63 19.22
N THR A 56 -33.50 -16.52 19.69
CA THR A 56 -34.82 -16.05 19.24
C THR A 56 -34.76 -14.62 18.73
N TYR A 57 -35.44 -14.31 17.62
CA TYR A 57 -35.55 -12.94 17.15
C TYR A 57 -36.58 -12.17 17.99
N LYS A 58 -36.15 -11.02 18.52
CA LYS A 58 -36.97 -10.09 19.30
C LYS A 58 -37.13 -8.78 18.54
N LYS A 59 -38.37 -8.26 18.52
CA LYS A 59 -38.66 -6.94 17.94
C LYS A 59 -37.93 -5.87 18.71
N ARG A 60 -37.15 -5.05 18.01
CA ARG A 60 -36.49 -3.87 18.55
C ARG A 60 -37.28 -2.61 18.29
N ASP A 61 -37.72 -2.46 17.05
CA ASP A 61 -38.46 -1.28 16.61
C ASP A 61 -39.41 -1.67 15.47
N GLU A 62 -40.41 -0.83 15.23
CA GLU A 62 -41.48 -1.04 14.26
C GLU A 62 -41.90 0.28 13.65
N LYS A 63 -42.02 0.29 12.32
CA LYS A 63 -42.55 1.41 11.57
C LYS A 63 -43.73 0.96 10.74
N LEU A 64 -44.78 1.79 10.74
CA LEU A 64 -45.99 1.61 9.95
C LEU A 64 -46.00 2.63 8.82
N GLY A 65 -46.31 2.17 7.61
CA GLY A 65 -46.40 3.05 6.44
C GLY A 65 -46.18 2.28 5.15
N PHE A 66 -46.71 2.85 4.06
CA PHE A 66 -46.36 2.43 2.71
C PHE A 66 -45.16 3.26 2.26
N TRP A 67 -44.06 2.58 1.94
CA TRP A 67 -42.76 3.23 1.84
C TRP A 67 -42.41 3.55 0.38
N ASN A 68 -42.38 4.86 0.06
CA ASN A 68 -41.73 5.37 -1.16
C ASN A 68 -40.21 5.55 -0.96
N THR A 69 -39.77 5.57 0.30
CA THR A 69 -38.37 5.76 0.73
C THR A 69 -38.00 4.68 1.73
N THR A 70 -36.75 4.24 1.70
CA THR A 70 -36.19 3.22 2.60
C THR A 70 -36.40 3.56 4.08
N PRO A 71 -37.14 2.72 4.84
CA PRO A 71 -37.24 2.86 6.29
C PRO A 71 -35.88 2.78 6.99
N GLU A 72 -35.62 3.74 7.86
CA GLU A 72 -34.38 3.82 8.63
C GLU A 72 -34.65 3.59 10.12
N PHE A 73 -33.81 2.81 10.78
CA PHE A 73 -33.85 2.55 12.21
C PHE A 73 -32.55 3.04 12.84
N ILE A 74 -32.63 3.78 13.94
CA ILE A 74 -31.45 4.34 14.61
C ILE A 74 -31.19 3.49 15.86
N ILE A 75 -29.99 2.92 15.94
CA ILE A 75 -29.46 2.35 17.18
C ILE A 75 -28.59 3.43 17.81
N ASP A 76 -29.15 4.10 18.80
CA ASP A 76 -28.46 5.11 19.59
C ASP A 76 -27.72 4.48 20.78
N HIS A 77 -26.86 5.25 21.45
CA HIS A 77 -26.20 4.87 22.71
C HIS A 77 -25.74 3.41 22.71
N MET A 78 -24.84 3.07 21.78
CA MET A 78 -24.42 1.69 21.55
C MET A 78 -23.84 1.05 22.81
N ASP A 79 -24.24 -0.18 23.10
CA ASP A 79 -23.79 -0.94 24.26
C ASP A 79 -23.64 -2.44 23.91
N ALA A 80 -23.17 -3.24 24.87
CA ALA A 80 -22.99 -4.68 24.70
C ALA A 80 -24.30 -5.45 24.41
N ASN A 81 -25.45 -4.97 24.88
CA ASN A 81 -26.76 -5.60 24.67
C ASN A 81 -27.40 -5.24 23.31
N LYS A 82 -26.87 -4.21 22.66
CA LYS A 82 -27.25 -3.72 21.34
C LYS A 82 -26.35 -4.29 20.22
N ALA A 83 -25.19 -4.86 20.55
CA ALA A 83 -24.34 -5.57 19.61
C ALA A 83 -24.92 -6.95 19.25
N GLY A 84 -24.79 -7.38 18.00
CA GLY A 84 -25.26 -8.67 17.53
C GLY A 84 -25.89 -8.64 16.14
N ARG A 85 -26.73 -9.65 15.89
CA ARG A 85 -27.34 -9.90 14.58
C ARG A 85 -28.73 -9.27 14.47
N TYR A 86 -28.94 -8.57 13.37
CA TYR A 86 -30.17 -7.85 13.03
C TYR A 86 -30.77 -8.37 11.73
N GLN A 87 -32.10 -8.32 11.64
CA GLN A 87 -32.85 -8.73 10.47
C GLN A 87 -34.09 -7.84 10.34
N CYS A 88 -34.40 -7.39 9.12
CA CYS A 88 -35.65 -6.69 8.84
C CYS A 88 -36.77 -7.72 8.62
N GLN A 89 -37.92 -7.50 9.25
CA GLN A 89 -39.14 -8.29 9.05
C GLN A 89 -40.22 -7.39 8.43
N TYR A 90 -40.78 -7.82 7.29
CA TYR A 90 -41.77 -7.06 6.52
C TYR A 90 -43.11 -7.80 6.49
N ARG A 91 -44.20 -7.05 6.60
CA ARG A 91 -45.57 -7.56 6.43
C ARG A 91 -46.21 -6.91 5.21
N ILE A 92 -46.73 -7.74 4.31
CA ILE A 92 -47.38 -7.35 3.05
C ILE A 92 -48.83 -7.84 3.10
N GLY A 93 -49.82 -6.95 3.01
CA GLY A 93 -51.25 -7.26 3.20
C GLY A 93 -51.57 -8.26 4.33
N LEU A 94 -52.34 -9.30 4.02
CA LEU A 94 -52.63 -10.43 4.92
C LEU A 94 -51.61 -11.57 4.78
N SER A 95 -50.58 -11.41 3.94
CA SER A 95 -49.58 -12.43 3.66
C SER A 95 -48.61 -12.67 4.83
N ARG A 96 -47.88 -13.79 4.76
CA ARG A 96 -46.84 -14.15 5.73
C ARG A 96 -45.71 -13.12 5.74
N PHE A 97 -45.06 -12.99 6.89
CA PHE A 97 -43.86 -12.16 7.02
C PHE A 97 -42.75 -12.58 6.04
N ARG A 98 -42.07 -11.58 5.48
CA ARG A 98 -40.81 -11.72 4.73
C ARG A 98 -39.67 -11.22 5.61
N TYR A 99 -38.47 -11.76 5.37
CA TYR A 99 -37.29 -11.46 6.16
C TYR A 99 -36.13 -11.13 5.24
N SER A 100 -35.28 -10.19 5.66
CA SER A 100 -34.02 -9.88 4.97
C SER A 100 -32.92 -10.87 5.30
N ASP A 101 -31.76 -10.69 4.69
CA ASP A 101 -30.49 -11.19 5.21
C ASP A 101 -30.19 -10.64 6.61
N THR A 102 -29.10 -11.12 7.20
CA THR A 102 -28.65 -10.72 8.54
C THR A 102 -27.54 -9.69 8.45
N LEU A 103 -27.68 -8.60 9.22
CA LEU A 103 -26.64 -7.61 9.45
C LEU A 103 -26.01 -7.82 10.82
N GLU A 104 -24.68 -7.85 10.91
CA GLU A 104 -23.98 -7.90 12.19
C GLU A 104 -23.51 -6.50 12.59
N LEU A 105 -23.82 -6.10 13.81
CA LEU A 105 -23.29 -4.88 14.44
C LEU A 105 -22.40 -5.26 15.61
N VAL A 106 -21.24 -4.63 15.69
CA VAL A 106 -20.27 -4.84 16.78
C VAL A 106 -20.11 -3.56 17.58
N VAL A 107 -19.86 -3.73 18.88
CA VAL A 107 -19.50 -2.60 19.76
C VAL A 107 -18.01 -2.67 20.10
N THR A 108 -17.32 -1.54 20.03
CA THR A 108 -15.89 -1.43 20.37
C THR A 108 -15.66 -0.66 21.67
N GLY A 109 -14.46 -0.78 22.23
CA GLY A 109 -14.06 -0.08 23.46
C GLY A 109 -14.29 -0.87 24.76
N LEU A 110 -14.36 -2.20 24.69
CA LEU A 110 -14.64 -3.05 25.86
C LEU A 110 -13.40 -3.73 26.48
N TYR A 111 -12.33 -3.90 25.69
CA TYR A 111 -11.08 -4.54 26.12
C TYR A 111 -9.89 -3.66 25.77
N GLY A 112 -8.73 -3.91 26.39
CA GLY A 112 -7.49 -3.16 26.13
C GLY A 112 -7.09 -3.17 24.64
N LYS A 113 -6.53 -2.06 24.16
CA LYS A 113 -6.23 -1.88 22.73
C LYS A 113 -5.08 -2.78 22.26
N PRO A 114 -5.18 -3.39 21.06
CA PRO A 114 -4.05 -4.04 20.41
C PRO A 114 -3.16 -3.03 19.69
N SER A 115 -2.04 -3.52 19.16
CA SER A 115 -1.10 -2.81 18.30
C SER A 115 -1.24 -3.28 16.86
N LEU A 116 -1.21 -2.33 15.92
CA LEU A 116 -1.21 -2.60 14.48
C LEU A 116 0.11 -2.12 13.89
N SER A 117 0.71 -2.95 13.04
CA SER A 117 1.98 -2.66 12.36
C SER A 117 1.96 -3.24 10.96
N ALA A 118 2.65 -2.59 10.02
CA ALA A 118 2.95 -3.15 8.72
C ALA A 118 4.30 -3.87 8.75
N ASP A 119 4.44 -4.92 7.95
CA ASP A 119 5.73 -5.58 7.70
C ASP A 119 6.70 -4.70 6.89
N ARG A 120 6.17 -3.74 6.13
CA ARG A 120 6.91 -2.78 5.31
C ARG A 120 6.54 -1.33 5.67
N GLY A 121 7.16 -0.39 4.97
CA GLY A 121 6.82 1.03 5.08
C GLY A 121 5.37 1.33 4.64
N PRO A 122 4.83 2.49 5.03
CA PRO A 122 3.43 2.87 4.74
C PRO A 122 3.18 3.23 3.27
N VAL A 123 4.24 3.46 2.49
CA VAL A 123 4.17 3.76 1.06
C VAL A 123 4.46 2.50 0.26
N LEU A 124 3.52 2.12 -0.60
CA LEU A 124 3.53 0.88 -1.37
C LEU A 124 3.45 1.19 -2.86
N MET A 125 4.01 0.30 -3.68
CA MET A 125 3.82 0.31 -5.12
C MET A 125 2.71 -0.66 -5.52
N ARG A 126 2.00 -0.33 -6.60
CA ARG A 126 0.97 -1.23 -7.15
C ARG A 126 1.56 -2.61 -7.49
N GLY A 127 0.86 -3.67 -7.10
CA GLY A 127 1.25 -5.06 -7.33
C GLY A 127 2.21 -5.64 -6.29
N GLU A 128 2.68 -4.83 -5.33
CA GLU A 128 3.36 -5.38 -4.15
C GLU A 128 2.38 -6.12 -3.25
N ASN A 129 2.88 -7.08 -2.47
CA ASN A 129 2.10 -7.68 -1.39
C ASN A 129 2.49 -7.03 -0.08
N ILE A 130 1.51 -6.59 0.70
CA ILE A 130 1.69 -6.12 2.08
C ILE A 130 0.96 -7.04 3.05
N SER A 131 1.59 -7.31 4.19
CA SER A 131 0.91 -7.89 5.34
C SER A 131 0.92 -6.93 6.52
N VAL A 132 -0.22 -6.82 7.19
CA VAL A 132 -0.33 -6.06 8.43
C VAL A 132 -0.53 -7.03 9.59
N THR A 133 0.19 -6.76 10.67
CA THR A 133 0.20 -7.58 11.88
C THR A 133 -0.53 -6.82 12.98
N CYS A 134 -1.60 -7.44 13.48
CA CYS A 134 -2.27 -6.99 14.70
C CYS A 134 -1.83 -7.89 15.86
N SER A 135 -1.43 -7.32 16.99
CA SER A 135 -0.96 -8.08 18.14
C SER A 135 -1.32 -7.44 19.47
N SER A 136 -1.31 -8.24 20.53
CA SER A 136 -1.57 -7.82 21.90
C SER A 136 -0.60 -8.53 22.83
N ALA A 137 0.22 -7.76 23.55
CA ALA A 137 1.28 -8.32 24.39
C ALA A 137 0.76 -8.96 25.69
N HIS A 138 -0.35 -8.45 26.23
CA HIS A 138 -0.84 -8.82 27.56
C HIS A 138 -2.22 -9.48 27.55
N ILE A 139 -2.98 -9.31 26.46
CA ILE A 139 -4.35 -9.83 26.35
C ILE A 139 -4.36 -10.90 25.25
N PRO A 140 -4.58 -12.17 25.60
CA PRO A 140 -4.70 -13.25 24.62
C PRO A 140 -6.11 -13.23 24.01
N PHE A 141 -6.28 -12.60 22.85
CA PHE A 141 -7.55 -12.59 22.13
C PHE A 141 -7.66 -13.82 21.24
N ASP A 142 -8.85 -14.45 21.19
CA ASP A 142 -9.07 -15.61 20.30
C ASP A 142 -9.02 -15.23 18.81
N ARG A 143 -9.41 -13.99 18.50
CA ARG A 143 -9.51 -13.48 17.13
C ARG A 143 -9.17 -12.00 17.09
N PHE A 144 -8.64 -11.59 15.95
CA PHE A 144 -8.42 -10.21 15.61
C PHE A 144 -9.23 -9.82 14.38
N SER A 145 -9.52 -8.54 14.25
CA SER A 145 -10.25 -7.97 13.11
C SER A 145 -9.56 -6.73 12.59
N LEU A 146 -9.42 -6.64 11.27
CA LEU A 146 -8.85 -5.50 10.59
C LEU A 146 -9.94 -4.74 9.85
N ALA A 147 -10.19 -3.51 10.27
CA ALA A 147 -11.16 -2.62 9.65
C ALA A 147 -10.44 -1.48 8.93
N LYS A 148 -10.89 -1.18 7.72
CA LYS A 148 -10.54 0.05 7.01
C LYS A 148 -11.58 1.12 7.34
N GLU A 149 -11.14 2.32 7.73
CA GLU A 149 -12.06 3.42 8.02
C GLU A 149 -12.86 3.81 6.78
N GLY A 150 -14.15 4.07 6.99
CA GLY A 150 -15.09 4.42 5.91
C GLY A 150 -15.68 3.24 5.16
N GLU A 151 -15.22 2.00 5.42
CA GLU A 151 -15.87 0.82 4.86
C GLU A 151 -17.15 0.46 5.63
N LEU A 152 -18.18 0.09 4.85
CA LEU A 152 -19.48 -0.37 5.34
C LEU A 152 -19.51 -1.90 5.53
N CYS A 153 -18.47 -2.59 5.08
CA CYS A 153 -18.32 -4.03 5.14
C CYS A 153 -17.80 -4.50 6.50
N LEU A 154 -18.07 -5.77 6.82
CA LEU A 154 -17.49 -6.37 8.01
C LEU A 154 -15.97 -6.54 7.85
N PRO A 155 -15.19 -6.19 8.87
CA PRO A 155 -13.74 -6.38 8.92
C PRO A 155 -13.28 -7.80 8.58
N GLN A 156 -12.09 -7.94 8.01
CA GLN A 156 -11.47 -9.26 7.85
C GLN A 156 -11.17 -9.83 9.24
N HIS A 157 -11.54 -11.09 9.47
CA HIS A 157 -11.30 -11.80 10.73
C HIS A 157 -10.18 -12.83 10.56
N GLN A 158 -9.27 -12.88 11.52
CA GLN A 158 -8.23 -13.89 11.59
C GLN A 158 -8.16 -14.47 13.00
N SER A 159 -7.98 -15.78 13.10
CA SER A 159 -7.67 -16.42 14.38
C SER A 159 -6.36 -15.87 14.92
N GLY A 160 -6.31 -15.66 16.22
CA GLY A 160 -5.10 -15.24 16.90
C GLY A 160 -5.08 -15.77 18.31
N GLU A 161 -3.93 -15.67 18.94
CA GLU A 161 -3.81 -15.82 20.39
C GLU A 161 -3.23 -14.51 20.93
N HIS A 162 -2.00 -14.20 20.54
CA HIS A 162 -1.37 -12.91 20.83
C HIS A 162 -1.16 -12.06 19.56
N ARG A 163 -1.38 -12.64 18.38
CA ARG A 163 -1.10 -12.03 17.08
C ARG A 163 -1.95 -12.64 15.98
N ALA A 164 -2.28 -11.82 14.98
CA ALA A 164 -2.84 -12.24 13.70
C ALA A 164 -2.24 -11.42 12.56
N ASN A 165 -2.02 -12.09 11.43
CA ASN A 165 -1.50 -11.47 10.21
C ASN A 165 -2.60 -11.41 9.15
N PHE A 166 -2.75 -10.24 8.55
CA PHE A 166 -3.70 -9.96 7.48
C PHE A 166 -2.93 -9.66 6.21
N SER A 167 -3.12 -10.48 5.18
CA SER A 167 -2.61 -10.20 3.84
C SER A 167 -3.63 -9.34 3.11
N LEU A 168 -3.22 -8.16 2.65
CA LEU A 168 -4.06 -7.28 1.83
C LEU A 168 -3.96 -7.63 0.33
N GLY A 169 -3.26 -8.71 -0.02
CA GLY A 169 -3.10 -9.19 -1.39
C GLY A 169 -2.19 -8.29 -2.24
N PRO A 170 -2.23 -8.45 -3.59
CA PRO A 170 -1.55 -7.54 -4.49
C PRO A 170 -2.22 -6.18 -4.44
N VAL A 171 -1.44 -5.19 -4.00
CA VAL A 171 -1.91 -3.86 -3.65
C VAL A 171 -2.38 -3.13 -4.91
N ASP A 172 -3.63 -2.70 -4.91
CA ASP A 172 -4.19 -1.73 -5.86
C ASP A 172 -4.42 -0.37 -5.19
N LEU A 173 -4.91 0.63 -5.92
CA LEU A 173 -5.15 1.95 -5.33
C LEU A 173 -6.22 1.93 -4.22
N ASN A 174 -7.13 0.94 -4.20
CA ASN A 174 -8.18 0.82 -3.20
C ASN A 174 -7.64 0.32 -1.85
N VAL A 175 -6.41 -0.19 -1.79
CA VAL A 175 -5.74 -0.50 -0.51
C VAL A 175 -5.33 0.78 0.24
N SER A 176 -5.26 1.95 -0.43
CA SER A 176 -4.94 3.19 0.28
C SER A 176 -6.01 3.55 1.31
N GLY A 177 -5.58 3.93 2.51
CA GLY A 177 -6.46 4.41 3.57
C GLY A 177 -5.97 4.08 4.97
N SER A 178 -6.83 4.40 5.93
CA SER A 178 -6.60 4.27 7.36
C SER A 178 -7.13 2.93 7.89
N TYR A 179 -6.26 2.12 8.46
CA TYR A 179 -6.60 0.82 9.02
C TYR A 179 -6.51 0.83 10.54
N ARG A 180 -7.44 0.13 11.20
CA ARG A 180 -7.41 -0.14 12.64
C ARG A 180 -7.68 -1.61 12.89
N CYS A 181 -7.07 -2.14 13.94
CA CYS A 181 -7.34 -3.50 14.36
C CYS A 181 -7.95 -3.58 15.76
N TYR A 182 -8.66 -4.68 15.98
CA TYR A 182 -9.44 -4.97 17.18
C TYR A 182 -9.20 -6.42 17.59
N GLY A 183 -9.25 -6.70 18.90
CA GLY A 183 -9.24 -8.04 19.47
C GLY A 183 -10.59 -8.40 20.09
N TRP A 184 -11.00 -9.66 19.99
CA TRP A 184 -12.25 -10.18 20.56
C TRP A 184 -12.19 -11.69 20.84
N TYR A 185 -13.22 -12.19 21.54
CA TYR A 185 -13.31 -13.58 22.00
C TYR A 185 -14.44 -14.33 21.30
N ASN A 186 -14.23 -15.62 21.01
CA ASN A 186 -15.24 -16.47 20.35
C ASN A 186 -16.57 -16.54 21.12
N ARG A 187 -16.53 -16.43 22.45
CA ARG A 187 -17.73 -16.42 23.31
C ARG A 187 -18.51 -15.11 23.25
N SER A 188 -17.89 -14.02 22.79
CA SER A 188 -18.47 -12.68 22.70
C SER A 188 -18.06 -12.01 21.39
N PRO A 189 -18.48 -12.55 20.23
CA PRO A 189 -17.97 -12.16 18.91
C PRO A 189 -18.31 -10.73 18.49
N TYR A 190 -19.31 -10.13 19.14
CA TYR A 190 -19.79 -8.77 18.85
C TYR A 190 -19.23 -7.71 19.81
N LEU A 191 -18.40 -8.11 20.77
CA LEU A 191 -17.81 -7.25 21.79
C LEU A 191 -16.31 -7.14 21.55
N TRP A 192 -15.84 -5.97 21.15
CA TRP A 192 -14.46 -5.78 20.67
C TRP A 192 -13.67 -4.84 21.56
N SER A 193 -12.34 -4.95 21.48
CA SER A 193 -11.40 -4.06 22.15
C SER A 193 -11.55 -2.59 21.75
N PHE A 194 -10.83 -1.72 22.45
CA PHE A 194 -10.48 -0.41 21.88
C PHE A 194 -9.74 -0.58 20.55
N PRO A 195 -9.90 0.35 19.60
CA PRO A 195 -9.14 0.34 18.37
C PRO A 195 -7.64 0.48 18.64
N SER A 196 -6.82 -0.16 17.81
CA SER A 196 -5.40 0.16 17.70
C SER A 196 -5.20 1.62 17.28
N ASN A 197 -3.96 2.11 17.36
CA ASN A 197 -3.59 3.30 16.62
C ASN A 197 -3.81 3.07 15.11
N ALA A 198 -4.16 4.13 14.38
CA ALA A 198 -4.39 4.07 12.94
C ALA A 198 -3.08 3.77 12.20
N LEU A 199 -3.16 2.90 11.19
CA LEU A 199 -2.10 2.65 10.22
C LEU A 199 -2.55 3.18 8.86
N GLU A 200 -1.90 4.25 8.41
CA GLU A 200 -2.16 4.85 7.10
C GLU A 200 -1.30 4.16 6.04
N LEU A 201 -1.96 3.64 5.01
CA LEU A 201 -1.30 3.04 3.84
C LEU A 201 -1.56 3.91 2.61
N VAL A 202 -0.52 4.15 1.82
CA VAL A 202 -0.58 4.95 0.58
C VAL A 202 0.02 4.15 -0.56
N VAL A 203 -0.78 3.95 -1.61
CA VAL A 203 -0.35 3.21 -2.81
C VAL A 203 -0.02 4.19 -3.92
N THR A 204 1.15 3.98 -4.55
CA THR A 204 1.67 4.80 -5.63
C THR A 204 1.83 4.00 -6.91
N ASP A 205 1.64 4.66 -8.05
CA ASP A 205 1.76 4.05 -9.39
C ASP A 205 3.20 4.12 -9.95
N SER A 206 4.21 4.29 -9.09
CA SER A 206 5.58 4.59 -9.53
C SER A 206 6.32 3.37 -10.08
N ILE A 207 5.97 2.93 -11.30
CA ILE A 207 6.82 2.05 -12.10
C ILE A 207 8.04 2.80 -12.66
N ASN A 208 8.12 4.15 -12.58
CA ASN A 208 9.14 4.85 -13.38
C ASN A 208 9.63 6.21 -12.87
N ARG A 209 10.22 6.30 -11.67
CA ARG A 209 11.05 7.48 -11.31
C ARG A 209 12.40 7.17 -10.64
N ASP A 210 12.55 6.03 -9.96
CA ASP A 210 13.80 5.77 -9.22
C ASP A 210 14.86 4.98 -10.02
N CYS A 211 14.46 4.16 -11.00
CA CYS A 211 15.42 3.47 -11.88
C CYS A 211 16.05 4.37 -12.94
N THR A 212 15.40 5.49 -13.30
CA THR A 212 15.87 6.40 -14.34
C THR A 212 16.85 7.42 -13.78
N MET A 213 16.60 8.00 -12.60
CA MET A 213 17.46 9.05 -12.04
C MET A 213 18.83 8.53 -11.60
N GLN A 214 18.91 7.37 -10.94
CA GLN A 214 20.20 6.80 -10.52
C GLN A 214 21.06 6.38 -11.73
N ASN A 215 20.43 5.82 -12.78
CA ASN A 215 21.13 5.46 -14.01
C ASN A 215 21.53 6.69 -14.83
N LEU A 216 20.72 7.75 -14.86
CA LEU A 216 21.09 9.03 -15.47
C LEU A 216 22.27 9.69 -14.75
N ILE A 217 22.29 9.66 -13.42
CA ILE A 217 23.43 10.17 -12.63
C ILE A 217 24.69 9.36 -12.93
N ARG A 218 24.59 8.01 -12.97
CA ARG A 218 25.74 7.14 -13.31
C ARG A 218 26.24 7.38 -14.73
N MET A 219 25.35 7.56 -15.70
CA MET A 219 25.70 7.87 -17.09
C MET A 219 26.31 9.27 -17.23
N ALA A 220 25.79 10.27 -16.50
CA ALA A 220 26.34 11.62 -16.48
C ALA A 220 27.75 11.64 -15.88
N VAL A 221 27.98 10.93 -14.77
CA VAL A 221 29.31 10.80 -14.16
C VAL A 221 30.27 10.07 -15.08
N ALA A 222 29.86 8.96 -15.71
CA ALA A 222 30.68 8.25 -16.68
C ALA A 222 31.04 9.13 -17.90
N GLY A 223 30.08 9.93 -18.39
CA GLY A 223 30.31 10.90 -19.45
C GLY A 223 31.32 11.98 -19.07
N LEU A 224 31.21 12.56 -17.87
CA LEU A 224 32.16 13.57 -17.37
C LEU A 224 33.58 13.01 -17.25
N VAL A 225 33.73 11.77 -16.77
CA VAL A 225 35.03 11.10 -16.67
C VAL A 225 35.66 10.89 -18.06
N LEU A 226 34.87 10.45 -19.04
CA LEU A 226 35.34 10.27 -20.42
C LEU A 226 35.79 11.58 -21.05
N VAL A 227 35.05 12.67 -20.85
CA VAL A 227 35.42 14.00 -21.35
C VAL A 227 36.72 14.48 -20.72
N ALA A 228 36.90 14.29 -19.41
CA ALA A 228 38.14 14.66 -18.73
C ALA A 228 39.35 13.86 -19.25
N LEU A 229 39.21 12.56 -19.46
CA LEU A 229 40.27 11.72 -20.02
C LEU A 229 40.63 12.14 -21.46
N LEU A 230 39.64 12.47 -22.28
CA LEU A 230 39.87 12.97 -23.63
C LEU A 230 40.61 14.32 -23.62
N ALA A 231 40.25 15.23 -22.71
CA ALA A 231 40.95 16.51 -22.56
C ALA A 231 42.43 16.30 -22.21
N ILE A 232 42.74 15.41 -21.25
CA ILE A 232 44.11 15.07 -20.86
C ILE A 232 44.90 14.48 -22.05
N LEU A 233 44.27 13.59 -22.84
CA LEU A 233 44.91 13.01 -24.02
C LEU A 233 45.17 14.06 -25.11
N VAL A 234 44.26 15.01 -25.32
CA VAL A 234 44.42 16.12 -26.27
C VAL A 234 45.54 17.05 -25.83
N GLU A 235 45.60 17.41 -24.54
CA GLU A 235 46.68 18.23 -23.97
C GLU A 235 48.03 17.54 -24.12
N ASN A 236 48.10 16.24 -23.83
CA ASN A 236 49.32 15.46 -24.00
C ASN A 236 49.73 15.34 -25.47
N TRP A 237 48.78 15.14 -26.38
CA TRP A 237 49.03 15.13 -27.82
C TRP A 237 49.52 16.50 -28.34
N HIS A 238 48.90 17.59 -27.88
CA HIS A 238 49.33 18.94 -28.24
C HIS A 238 50.72 19.26 -27.69
N SER A 239 51.03 18.81 -26.48
CA SER A 239 52.36 18.96 -25.86
C SER A 239 53.42 18.19 -26.65
N HIS A 240 53.14 16.94 -27.06
CA HIS A 240 54.01 16.20 -27.97
C HIS A 240 54.19 16.87 -29.34
N LYS A 241 53.12 17.46 -29.88
CA LYS A 241 53.17 18.17 -31.17
C LYS A 241 53.93 19.51 -31.07
N ALA A 242 53.89 20.18 -29.91
CA ALA A 242 54.67 21.38 -29.61
C ALA A 242 56.16 21.04 -29.48
N LEU A 243 56.49 19.95 -28.76
CA LEU A 243 57.86 19.43 -28.64
C LEU A 243 58.44 19.01 -30.00
N ASN A 244 57.61 18.42 -30.88
CA ASN A 244 58.00 18.06 -32.24
C ASN A 244 58.09 19.27 -33.19
N LYS A 245 57.43 20.40 -32.87
CA LYS A 245 57.57 21.66 -33.62
C LYS A 245 58.83 22.41 -33.23
N GLU A 246 59.26 22.37 -31.97
CA GLU A 246 60.57 22.88 -31.55
C GLU A 246 61.71 22.03 -32.12
N ALA A 247 61.56 20.70 -32.17
CA ALA A 247 62.58 19.82 -32.77
C ALA A 247 62.64 19.87 -34.32
N SER A 248 61.56 20.29 -35.00
CA SER A 248 61.51 20.39 -36.46
C SER A 248 61.85 21.79 -37.01
N ALA A 249 61.98 22.80 -36.16
CA ALA A 249 62.42 24.14 -36.58
C ALA A 249 63.95 24.28 -36.68
N ASP A 250 64.72 23.28 -36.24
CA ASP A 250 66.19 23.36 -36.17
C ASP A 250 66.93 22.39 -37.12
N VAL A 251 66.24 21.76 -38.07
CA VAL A 251 66.89 20.90 -39.07
C VAL A 251 66.29 21.12 -40.46
N ALA A 252 66.82 22.13 -41.15
CA ALA A 252 66.80 22.22 -42.60
C ALA A 252 68.09 22.91 -43.10
N GLU A 253 69.15 22.11 -43.34
CA GLU A 253 70.02 22.18 -44.53
C GLU A 253 71.14 21.11 -44.44
N PRO A 254 71.38 20.30 -45.49
CA PRO A 254 72.60 19.51 -45.59
C PRO A 254 73.53 19.99 -46.72
N SER A 255 74.82 20.11 -46.35
CA SER A 255 76.01 19.74 -47.14
C SER A 255 76.34 20.60 -48.37
N TRP A 256 77.56 21.07 -48.65
CA TRP A 256 78.81 20.30 -48.84
C TRP A 256 80.04 21.23 -48.88
N SER A 257 81.21 20.78 -48.44
CA SER A 257 82.46 21.12 -49.13
C SER A 257 83.52 20.02 -49.01
N HIS A 258 83.99 19.61 -50.18
CA HIS A 258 84.94 18.54 -50.47
C HIS A 258 86.34 18.73 -49.85
N GLN A 259 86.96 17.57 -49.61
CA GLN A 259 88.39 17.38 -49.39
C GLN A 259 89.09 17.15 -50.75
N ILE A 260 90.38 17.54 -50.90
CA ILE A 260 91.51 16.65 -51.28
C ILE A 260 92.80 17.40 -51.70
N CYS A 261 93.87 17.08 -50.95
CA CYS A 261 95.29 16.81 -51.26
C CYS A 261 96.31 17.88 -51.72
N GLN A 262 97.43 17.89 -50.98
CA GLN A 262 98.81 18.04 -51.48
C GLN A 262 99.64 16.79 -51.10
N PRO A 263 100.70 16.44 -51.84
CA PRO A 263 101.53 15.26 -51.57
C PRO A 263 102.90 15.60 -50.96
N GLY A 264 103.55 14.59 -50.36
CA GLY A 264 104.98 14.58 -50.02
C GLY A 264 105.22 14.03 -48.61
N TRP A 265 105.54 12.73 -48.46
CA TRP A 265 106.91 12.23 -48.20
C TRP A 265 107.41 12.63 -46.79
N THR A 266 107.83 11.76 -45.87
CA THR A 266 108.72 10.60 -45.98
C THR A 266 109.01 10.03 -44.59
N PHE A 267 109.40 8.73 -44.52
CA PHE A 267 110.24 8.04 -43.49
C PHE A 267 109.85 8.17 -42.01
N ALA A 268 110.13 7.24 -41.11
CA ALA A 268 110.29 5.79 -41.04
C ALA A 268 110.37 5.47 -39.54
N GLN A 269 110.14 4.20 -39.21
CA GLN A 269 110.57 3.53 -37.97
C GLN A 269 109.90 3.95 -36.64
N THR A 270 109.05 3.00 -36.21
CA THR A 270 108.91 2.44 -34.86
C THR A 270 110.20 2.46 -34.00
N PRO A 271 110.17 2.15 -32.68
CA PRO A 271 109.05 1.60 -31.89
C PRO A 271 108.84 2.23 -30.49
N SER A 272 107.66 1.90 -29.94
CA SER A 272 107.31 1.62 -28.53
C SER A 272 108.34 1.84 -27.42
N VAL A 273 107.88 2.34 -26.26
CA VAL A 273 107.55 1.51 -25.07
C VAL A 273 107.38 2.39 -23.81
N CYS A 274 106.39 2.00 -23.00
CA CYS A 274 106.15 2.27 -21.57
C CYS A 274 105.74 3.71 -21.17
N LYS A 275 104.69 3.89 -20.38
CA LYS A 275 104.12 3.06 -19.32
C LYS A 275 102.59 3.15 -19.33
#